data_AF-A0A527INX7-F1
#
_entry.id   AF-A0A527INX7-F1
#
_cell.length_a   1.000
_cell.length_b   1.000
_cell.length_c   1.000
_cell.angle_alpha   90.00
_cell.angle_beta   90.00
_cell.angle_gamma   90.00
#
_symmetry.space_group_name_H-M   'P 1'
#
loop_
_entity.id
_entity.type
_entity.pdbx_description
1 polymer ?
#
loop_
_entity_poly.entity_id
_entity_poly.type
_entity_poly.pdbx_seq_one_letter_code
_entity_poly.pdbx_strand_id
1 'polypeptide(L)'
;LHDLYGEGLLNALFASLFQIDQPDTARRRSPLSRRKLRLVTDYIDAHCLDRIRLADLAALTGLSETAMSHAFKAATGVPPHRWQMQARVDRAKAMMARDAASLGDIAEATGFFDQAHLTRVFKSIVGLTPGAWMRSTSRQ
;
A
#
# COMPACT_ATOMS: atom_id res chain seq x y z
N LEU A 1 15.13 30.05 25.31
CA LEU A 1 14.02 29.30 25.94
C LEU A 1 13.02 28.96 24.84
N HIS A 2 12.72 27.66 24.67
CA HIS A 2 11.93 27.01 23.60
C HIS A 2 12.63 26.73 22.25
N ASP A 3 13.47 25.68 22.24
CA ASP A 3 13.88 24.98 21.01
C ASP A 3 13.83 23.44 21.17
N LEU A 4 12.94 22.94 22.05
CA LEU A 4 12.98 21.55 22.52
C LEU A 4 11.59 20.88 22.54
N TYR A 5 10.76 21.11 21.53
CA TYR A 5 9.43 20.47 21.40
C TYR A 5 9.23 19.68 20.10
N GLY A 6 10.26 19.58 19.24
CA GLY A 6 10.17 18.90 17.94
C GLY A 6 10.67 17.45 17.92
N GLU A 7 11.48 17.02 18.89
CA GLU A 7 12.22 15.75 18.78
C GLU A 7 11.50 14.55 19.41
N GLY A 8 10.63 14.78 20.40
CA GLY A 8 9.90 13.69 21.06
C GLY A 8 8.89 13.02 20.15
N LEU A 9 8.20 13.79 19.30
CA LEU A 9 7.20 13.26 18.37
C LEU A 9 7.86 12.53 17.20
N LEU A 10 9.01 13.01 16.72
CA LEU A 10 9.78 12.33 15.67
C LEU A 10 10.39 11.03 16.18
N ASN A 11 10.92 10.96 17.40
CA ASN A 11 11.40 9.72 18.00
C ASN A 11 10.27 8.71 18.23
N ALA A 12 9.07 9.16 18.62
CA ALA A 12 7.91 8.28 18.75
C ALA A 12 7.37 7.80 17.38
N LEU A 13 7.40 8.67 16.36
CA LEU A 13 7.01 8.30 15.00
C LEU A 13 8.03 7.36 14.35
N PHE A 14 9.33 7.57 14.59
CA PHE A 14 10.40 6.66 14.17
C PHE A 14 10.31 5.33 14.90
N ALA A 15 10.09 5.35 16.23
CA ALA A 15 9.87 4.12 16.99
C ALA A 15 8.65 3.36 16.48
N SER A 16 7.57 4.04 16.07
CA SER A 16 6.38 3.39 15.47
C SER A 16 6.60 2.94 14.01
N LEU A 17 7.40 3.67 13.24
CA LEU A 17 7.80 3.30 11.86
C LEU A 17 8.82 2.15 11.82
N PHE A 18 9.58 1.94 12.91
CA PHE A 18 10.55 0.85 13.08
C PHE A 18 10.17 -0.19 14.15
N GLN A 19 8.94 -0.15 14.71
CA GLN A 19 8.42 -1.18 15.63
C GLN A 19 8.02 -2.48 14.90
N ILE A 20 8.90 -2.94 14.01
CA ILE A 20 8.94 -4.33 13.57
C ILE A 20 10.30 -4.85 13.97
N ASP A 21 10.43 -5.21 15.24
CA ASP A 21 10.90 -6.54 15.59
C ASP A 21 10.56 -6.81 17.07
N GLN A 22 9.41 -7.42 17.34
CA GLN A 22 9.39 -8.35 18.47
C GLN A 22 10.13 -9.61 18.00
N PRO A 23 11.25 -9.97 18.65
CA PRO A 23 12.05 -11.10 18.24
C PRO A 23 11.37 -12.36 18.78
N ASP A 24 10.37 -12.87 18.06
CA ASP A 24 9.92 -14.24 18.28
C ASP A 24 10.68 -15.21 17.38
N THR A 25 11.62 -15.86 18.05
CA THR A 25 12.54 -16.92 17.69
C THR A 25 12.19 -17.79 16.45
N ALA A 26 13.17 -17.89 15.56
CA ALA A 26 13.62 -19.15 14.95
C ALA A 26 12.61 -20.09 14.25
N ARG A 27 11.98 -19.62 13.17
CA ARG A 27 11.93 -20.42 11.92
C ARG A 27 12.50 -19.55 10.83
N ARG A 28 13.49 -20.03 10.07
CA ARG A 28 14.03 -19.34 8.89
C ARG A 28 12.86 -18.91 8.00
N ARG A 29 12.46 -17.64 8.11
CA ARG A 29 11.28 -17.06 7.49
C ARG A 29 11.56 -17.01 6.00
N SER A 30 11.05 -18.01 5.29
CA SER A 30 11.32 -18.16 3.87
C SER A 30 10.39 -17.21 3.11
N PRO A 31 10.91 -16.40 2.16
CA PRO A 31 10.05 -15.60 1.29
C PRO A 31 9.09 -16.52 0.54
N LEU A 32 7.96 -15.98 0.09
CA LEU A 32 7.07 -16.72 -0.81
C LEU A 32 7.86 -17.27 -2.00
N SER A 33 7.61 -18.53 -2.36
CA SER A 33 8.15 -19.07 -3.61
C SER A 33 7.65 -18.21 -4.78
N ARG A 34 8.44 -18.10 -5.86
CA ARG A 34 8.08 -17.28 -7.03
C ARG A 34 6.67 -17.57 -7.54
N ARG A 35 6.25 -18.84 -7.53
CA ARG A 35 4.89 -19.26 -7.94
C ARG A 35 3.81 -18.72 -7.00
N LYS A 36 4.00 -18.84 -5.67
CA LYS A 36 3.04 -18.32 -4.68
C LYS A 36 3.00 -16.79 -4.69
N LEU A 37 4.15 -16.15 -4.86
CA LEU A 37 4.24 -14.70 -4.96
C LEU A 37 3.41 -14.21 -6.17
N ARG A 38 3.64 -14.79 -7.35
CA ARG A 38 2.88 -14.46 -8.56
C ARG A 38 1.39 -14.68 -8.38
N LEU A 39 0.98 -15.81 -7.80
CA LEU A 39 -0.43 -16.09 -7.53
C LEU A 39 -1.08 -14.99 -6.68
N VAL A 40 -0.37 -14.52 -5.65
CA VAL A 40 -0.86 -13.47 -4.75
C VAL A 40 -0.87 -12.11 -5.43
N THR A 41 0.18 -11.74 -6.15
CA THR A 41 0.23 -10.45 -6.85
C THR A 41 -0.84 -10.38 -7.94
N ASP A 42 -1.01 -11.45 -8.72
CA ASP A 42 -2.03 -11.53 -9.77
C ASP A 42 -3.44 -11.44 -9.16
N TYR A 43 -3.66 -12.09 -8.01
CA TYR A 43 -4.93 -11.97 -7.27
C TYR A 43 -5.16 -10.54 -6.76
N ILE A 44 -4.14 -9.90 -6.19
CA ILE A 44 -4.25 -8.52 -5.70
C ILE A 44 -4.55 -7.58 -6.86
N ASP A 45 -3.86 -7.70 -7.99
CA ASP A 45 -4.05 -6.81 -9.13
C ASP A 45 -5.46 -6.96 -9.73
N ALA A 46 -5.97 -8.19 -9.82
CA ALA A 46 -7.32 -8.48 -10.30
C ALA A 46 -8.44 -7.96 -9.39
N HIS A 47 -8.22 -7.96 -8.06
CA HIS A 47 -9.23 -7.58 -7.07
C HIS A 47 -8.86 -6.31 -6.31
N CYS A 48 -7.92 -5.50 -6.85
CA CYS A 48 -7.36 -4.40 -6.08
C CYS A 48 -8.43 -3.37 -5.72
N LEU A 49 -9.46 -3.20 -6.56
CA LEU A 49 -10.56 -2.26 -6.36
C LEU A 49 -11.51 -2.70 -5.23
N ASP A 50 -11.57 -4.00 -4.96
CA ASP A 50 -12.37 -4.57 -3.87
C ASP A 50 -11.60 -4.61 -2.55
N ARG A 51 -12.31 -4.92 -1.47
CA ARG A 51 -11.67 -5.16 -0.17
C ARG A 51 -11.09 -6.58 -0.14
N ILE A 52 -9.76 -6.67 -0.20
CA ILE A 52 -9.04 -7.94 -0.04
C ILE A 52 -8.81 -8.21 1.44
N ARG A 53 -9.19 -9.39 1.94
CA ARG A 53 -8.88 -9.79 3.32
C ARG A 53 -7.56 -10.55 3.32
N LEU A 54 -6.76 -10.36 4.37
CA LEU A 54 -5.51 -11.10 4.53
C LEU A 54 -5.75 -12.62 4.62
N ALA A 55 -6.89 -13.03 5.19
CA ALA A 55 -7.38 -14.40 5.22
C ALA A 55 -7.48 -15.03 3.81
N ASP A 56 -7.92 -14.27 2.80
CA ASP A 56 -8.06 -14.78 1.43
C ASP A 56 -6.67 -15.09 0.83
N LEU A 57 -5.70 -14.20 1.06
CA LEU A 57 -4.32 -14.37 0.62
C LEU A 57 -3.61 -15.53 1.36
N ALA A 58 -3.93 -15.71 2.63
CA ALA A 58 -3.46 -16.82 3.44
C ALA A 58 -3.99 -18.16 2.93
N ALA A 59 -5.28 -18.23 2.61
CA ALA A 59 -5.92 -19.40 2.00
C ALA A 59 -5.29 -19.75 0.64
N LEU A 60 -5.03 -18.75 -0.22
CA LEU A 60 -4.37 -18.95 -1.52
C LEU A 60 -2.98 -19.56 -1.42
N THR A 61 -2.26 -19.29 -0.32
CA THR A 61 -0.87 -19.74 -0.13
C THR A 61 -0.73 -20.93 0.80
N GLY A 62 -1.80 -21.34 1.49
CA GLY A 62 -1.79 -22.38 2.53
C GLY A 62 -0.98 -21.97 3.77
N LEU A 63 -0.90 -20.67 4.06
CA LEU A 63 -0.19 -20.11 5.22
C LEU A 63 -1.18 -19.54 6.23
N SER A 64 -0.74 -19.30 7.46
CA SER A 64 -1.48 -18.42 8.37
C SER A 64 -1.40 -16.97 7.90
N GLU A 65 -2.35 -16.12 8.29
CA GLU A 65 -2.36 -14.69 7.94
C GLU A 65 -1.05 -13.97 8.28
N THR A 66 -0.53 -14.21 9.49
CA THR A 66 0.75 -13.65 9.94
C THR A 66 1.90 -14.14 9.07
N ALA A 67 2.01 -15.45 8.84
CA ALA A 67 3.07 -16.02 8.01
C ALA A 67 2.99 -15.51 6.55
N MET A 68 1.78 -15.37 6.02
CA MET A 68 1.53 -14.83 4.69
C MET A 68 1.99 -13.37 4.57
N SER A 69 1.59 -12.51 5.50
CA SER A 69 2.00 -11.10 5.52
C SER A 69 3.53 -10.95 5.58
N HIS A 70 4.18 -11.72 6.46
CA HIS A 70 5.64 -11.70 6.58
C HIS A 70 6.35 -12.27 5.35
N ALA A 71 5.91 -13.43 4.84
CA ALA A 71 6.52 -14.05 3.67
C ALA A 71 6.35 -13.21 2.40
N PHE A 72 5.21 -12.51 2.27
CA PHE A 72 4.98 -11.55 1.20
C PHE A 72 5.91 -10.36 1.33
N LYS A 73 5.98 -9.71 2.50
CA LYS A 73 6.91 -8.58 2.74
C LYS A 73 8.36 -8.99 2.53
N ALA A 74 8.76 -10.19 2.95
CA ALA A 74 10.11 -10.71 2.73
C ALA A 74 10.41 -10.89 1.24
N ALA A 75 9.40 -11.18 0.40
CA ALA A 75 9.56 -11.37 -1.03
C ALA A 75 9.47 -10.06 -1.85
N THR A 76 8.65 -9.09 -1.42
CA THR A 76 8.38 -7.84 -2.18
C THR A 76 8.99 -6.59 -1.56
N GLY A 77 9.48 -6.66 -0.32
CA GLY A 77 9.88 -5.51 0.49
C GLY A 77 8.72 -4.75 1.15
N VAL A 78 7.46 -5.01 0.77
CA VAL A 78 6.29 -4.27 1.25
C VAL A 78 5.15 -5.19 1.71
N PRO A 79 4.36 -4.82 2.73
CA PRO A 79 3.21 -5.62 3.15
C PRO A 79 2.10 -5.71 2.06
N PRO A 80 1.25 -6.76 2.08
CA PRO A 80 0.18 -6.94 1.10
C PRO A 80 -0.76 -5.74 0.95
N HIS A 81 -1.17 -5.11 2.05
CA HIS A 81 -2.03 -3.92 2.01
C HIS A 81 -1.37 -2.75 1.27
N ARG A 82 -0.06 -2.54 1.48
CA ARG A 82 0.68 -1.47 0.79
C ARG A 82 0.80 -1.76 -0.71
N TRP A 83 0.99 -3.02 -1.08
CA TRP A 83 0.95 -3.46 -2.48
C TRP A 83 -0.42 -3.19 -3.12
N GLN A 84 -1.52 -3.53 -2.44
CA GLN A 84 -2.87 -3.24 -2.92
C GLN A 84 -3.08 -1.73 -3.12
N MET A 85 -2.65 -0.90 -2.17
CA MET A 85 -2.78 0.56 -2.30
C MET A 85 -1.97 1.10 -3.48
N GLN A 86 -0.80 0.52 -3.77
CA GLN A 86 -0.02 0.85 -4.95
C GLN A 86 -0.79 0.54 -6.23
N ALA A 87 -1.35 -0.66 -6.35
CA ALA A 87 -2.16 -1.08 -7.50
C ALA A 87 -3.36 -0.15 -7.72
N ARG A 88 -4.07 0.24 -6.64
CA ARG A 88 -5.17 1.22 -6.72
C ARG A 88 -4.71 2.59 -7.21
N VAL A 89 -3.58 3.09 -6.70
CA VAL A 89 -3.00 4.38 -7.13
C VAL A 89 -2.63 4.33 -8.60
N ASP A 90 -2.06 3.23 -9.08
CA ASP A 90 -1.68 3.10 -10.49
C ASP A 90 -2.92 3.02 -11.40
N ARG A 91 -4.01 2.40 -10.94
CA ARG A 91 -5.32 2.49 -11.63
C ARG A 91 -5.88 3.91 -11.63
N ALA A 92 -5.78 4.63 -10.52
CA ALA A 92 -6.22 6.01 -10.40
C ALA A 92 -5.45 6.95 -11.35
N LYS A 93 -4.12 6.78 -11.47
CA LYS A 93 -3.31 7.50 -12.47
C LYS A 93 -3.79 7.23 -13.89
N ALA A 94 -4.09 5.98 -14.22
CA ALA A 94 -4.58 5.61 -15.54
C ALA A 94 -5.93 6.24 -15.87
N MET A 95 -6.83 6.37 -14.89
CA MET A 95 -8.11 7.08 -15.05
C MET A 95 -7.90 8.58 -15.19
N MET A 96 -7.09 9.20 -14.34
CA MET A 96 -6.76 10.63 -14.42
C MET A 96 -6.14 11.04 -15.75
N ALA A 97 -5.41 10.13 -16.40
CA ALA A 97 -4.79 10.38 -17.71
C ALA A 97 -5.78 10.27 -18.89
N ARG A 98 -6.92 9.61 -18.71
CA ARG A 98 -7.87 9.30 -19.80
C ARG A 98 -9.18 10.08 -19.70
N ASP A 99 -9.65 10.30 -18.48
CA ASP A 99 -11.00 10.80 -18.21
C ASP A 99 -10.98 12.17 -17.54
N ALA A 100 -11.96 13.01 -17.87
CA ALA A 100 -12.24 14.26 -17.17
C ALA A 100 -13.07 14.04 -15.88
N ALA A 101 -12.99 12.85 -15.28
CA ALA A 101 -13.74 12.47 -14.10
C ALA A 101 -13.29 13.25 -12.85
N SER A 102 -14.22 13.49 -11.92
CA SER A 102 -13.86 14.15 -10.67
C SER A 102 -12.98 13.23 -9.80
N LEU A 103 -12.20 13.81 -8.88
CA LEU A 103 -11.41 13.01 -7.93
C LEU A 103 -12.30 12.18 -6.99
N GLY A 104 -13.56 12.56 -6.80
CA GLY A 104 -14.55 11.76 -6.07
C GLY A 104 -14.91 10.48 -6.84
N ASP A 105 -15.27 10.62 -8.12
CA ASP A 105 -15.62 9.48 -8.97
C ASP A 105 -14.43 8.52 -9.14
N ILE A 106 -13.23 9.07 -9.30
CA ILE A 106 -12.00 8.26 -9.40
C ILE A 106 -11.75 7.51 -8.09
N ALA A 107 -11.99 8.14 -6.92
CA ALA A 107 -11.83 7.48 -5.64
C ALA A 107 -12.78 6.27 -5.52
N GLU A 108 -14.05 6.45 -5.84
CA GLU A 108 -15.05 5.39 -5.82
C GLU A 108 -14.69 4.25 -6.78
N ALA A 109 -14.40 4.59 -8.04
CA ALA A 109 -14.05 3.61 -9.08
C ALA A 109 -12.73 2.85 -8.81
N THR A 110 -11.85 3.40 -7.97
CA THR A 110 -10.59 2.76 -7.58
C THR A 110 -10.62 2.15 -6.17
N GLY A 111 -11.81 2.06 -5.58
CA GLY A 111 -12.05 1.36 -4.32
C GLY A 111 -11.63 2.16 -3.08
N PHE A 112 -11.27 3.44 -3.21
CA PHE A 112 -11.03 4.30 -2.05
C PHE A 112 -12.36 4.67 -1.39
N PHE A 113 -12.33 4.74 -0.07
CA PHE A 113 -13.48 5.13 0.74
C PHE A 113 -14.05 6.50 0.35
N ASP A 114 -13.17 7.47 0.11
CA ASP A 114 -13.53 8.82 -0.34
C ASP A 114 -12.33 9.50 -1.05
N GLN A 115 -12.57 10.69 -1.59
CA GLN A 115 -11.53 11.52 -2.21
C GLN A 115 -10.39 11.90 -1.26
N ALA A 116 -10.67 12.12 0.03
CA ALA A 116 -9.65 12.50 1.01
C ALA A 116 -8.69 11.34 1.28
N HIS A 117 -9.21 10.11 1.33
CA HIS A 117 -8.46 8.88 1.43
C HIS A 117 -7.59 8.65 0.20
N LEU A 118 -8.16 8.78 -1.01
CA LEU A 118 -7.39 8.77 -2.24
C LEU A 118 -6.24 9.77 -2.17
N THR A 119 -6.51 11.02 -1.81
CA THR A 119 -5.50 12.10 -1.79
C THR A 119 -4.35 11.79 -0.83
N ARG A 120 -4.66 11.30 0.38
CA ARG A 120 -3.67 10.95 1.40
C ARG A 120 -2.79 9.77 0.96
N VAL A 121 -3.40 8.70 0.44
CA VAL A 121 -2.65 7.52 -0.03
C VAL A 121 -1.83 7.86 -1.27
N PHE A 122 -2.42 8.56 -2.23
CA PHE A 122 -1.73 8.98 -3.45
C PHE A 122 -0.51 9.84 -3.13
N LYS A 123 -0.64 10.84 -2.23
CA LYS A 123 0.50 11.65 -1.81
C LYS A 123 1.57 10.82 -1.09
N SER A 124 1.18 9.88 -0.25
CA SER A 124 2.13 8.99 0.44
C SER A 124 2.93 8.09 -0.52
N ILE A 125 2.35 7.74 -1.67
CA ILE A 125 2.95 6.82 -2.64
C ILE A 125 3.71 7.58 -3.75
N VAL A 126 3.10 8.65 -4.27
CA VAL A 126 3.58 9.39 -5.45
C VAL A 126 4.38 10.63 -5.06
N GLY A 127 4.25 11.10 -3.80
CA GLY A 127 4.89 12.33 -3.31
C GLY A 127 4.13 13.62 -3.63
N LEU A 128 3.17 13.58 -4.56
CA LEU A 128 2.34 14.71 -4.97
C LEU A 128 0.86 14.43 -4.70
N THR A 129 0.05 15.47 -4.53
CA THR A 129 -1.41 15.28 -4.52
C THR A 129 -1.92 14.96 -5.93
N PRO A 130 -3.07 14.27 -6.09
CA PRO A 130 -3.62 13.93 -7.40
C PRO A 130 -3.70 15.13 -8.36
N GLY A 131 -4.23 16.26 -7.88
CA GLY A 131 -4.34 17.49 -8.68
C GLY A 131 -3.00 18.09 -9.08
N ALA A 132 -1.98 18.04 -8.20
CA ALA A 132 -0.64 18.49 -8.53
C ALA A 132 0.05 17.56 -9.55
N TRP A 133 -0.15 16.25 -9.39
CA TRP A 133 0.36 15.24 -10.31
C TRP A 133 -0.23 15.41 -11.72
N MET A 134 -1.55 15.55 -11.85
CA MET A 134 -2.20 15.80 -13.16
C MET A 134 -1.63 17.04 -13.84
N ARG A 135 -1.50 18.17 -13.12
CA ARG A 135 -0.91 19.39 -13.68
C ARG A 135 0.55 19.21 -14.12
N SER A 136 1.31 18.36 -13.46
CA SER A 136 2.71 18.07 -13.84
C SER A 136 2.80 17.17 -15.08
N THR A 137 1.81 16.29 -15.27
CA THR A 137 1.74 15.39 -16.43
C THR A 137 1.18 16.09 -17.66
N SER A 138 0.23 17.02 -17.53
CA SER A 138 -0.30 17.79 -18.66
C SER A 138 0.67 18.84 -19.24
N ARG A 139 1.81 19.08 -18.59
CA ARG A 139 2.84 20.04 -19.01
C ARG A 139 4.03 19.38 -19.73
N GLN A 140 3.99 18.06 -19.90
CA GLN A 140 4.95 17.26 -20.65
C GLN A 140 4.33 16.83 -21.98
#